data_AF-A0A3N5YN10-F1
#
_entry.id   AF-A0A3N5YN10-F1
#
_cell.length_a   1.000
_cell.length_b   1.000
_cell.length_c   1.000
_cell.angle_alpha   90.00
_cell.angle_beta   90.00
_cell.angle_gamma   90.00
#
_symmetry.space_group_name_H-M   'P 1'
#
loop_
_entity.id
_entity.type
_entity.pdbx_description
1 polymer ?
#
loop_
_entity_poly.entity_id
_entity_poly.type
_entity_poly.pdbx_seq_one_letter_code
_entity_poly.pdbx_strand_id
1 'polypeptide(L)' 'DREACAAAIEKSLALVTGLVPRIGYDRAAAVAKAAYESGRTVREVLMEEEGLSPEEIEAALKF' A
#
# COMPACT_ATOMS: atom_id res chain seq x y z
N ASP A 1 -13.20 12.21 13.00
CA ASP A 1 -13.03 11.78 11.60
C ASP A 1 -12.38 10.42 11.47
N ARG A 2 -13.17 9.34 11.34
CA ARG A 2 -12.62 8.00 11.03
C ARG A 2 -12.21 7.85 9.57
N GLU A 3 -12.90 8.54 8.65
CA GLU A 3 -12.61 8.49 7.21
C GLU A 3 -11.26 9.13 6.88
N ALA A 4 -10.92 10.26 7.50
CA ALA A 4 -9.62 10.89 7.32
C ALA A 4 -8.46 10.01 7.85
N CYS A 5 -8.68 9.31 8.98
CA CYS A 5 -7.71 8.33 9.48
C CYS A 5 -7.56 7.14 8.54
N ALA A 6 -8.66 6.60 7.99
CA ALA A 6 -8.61 5.47 7.06
C ALA A 6 -7.87 5.86 5.76
N ALA A 7 -8.17 7.02 5.19
CA ALA A 7 -7.48 7.54 4.02
C ALA A 7 -5.98 7.83 4.28
N ALA A 8 -5.63 8.29 5.48
CA ALA A 8 -4.24 8.46 5.89
C ALA A 8 -3.51 7.12 6.07
N ILE A 9 -4.20 6.10 6.60
CA ILE A 9 -3.67 4.73 6.73
C ILE A 9 -3.46 4.10 5.36
N GLU A 10 -4.38 4.29 4.41
CA GLU A 10 -4.25 3.80 3.03
C GLU A 10 -3.13 4.46 2.24
N LYS A 11 -2.68 5.64 2.67
CA LYS A 11 -1.51 6.35 2.15
C LYS A 11 -0.24 6.10 2.98
N SER A 12 -0.35 5.44 4.14
CA SER A 12 0.75 5.37 5.10
C SER A 12 1.71 4.22 4.83
N LEU A 13 2.98 4.50 5.13
CA LEU A 13 4.11 3.57 5.12
C LEU A 13 3.80 2.21 5.79
N ALA A 14 2.92 2.19 6.80
CA ALA A 14 2.48 0.99 7.51
C ALA A 14 1.88 -0.09 6.58
N LEU A 15 1.11 0.32 5.57
CA LEU A 15 0.50 -0.58 4.59
C LEU A 15 1.57 -1.31 3.77
N VAL A 16 2.60 -0.54 3.45
CA VAL A 16 3.73 -0.95 2.64
C VAL A 16 4.69 -1.85 3.42
N THR A 17 4.82 -1.63 4.73
CA THR A 17 5.62 -2.48 5.63
C THR A 17 5.09 -3.91 5.69
N GLY A 18 3.77 -4.10 5.70
CA GLY A 18 3.14 -5.43 5.65
C GLY A 18 3.42 -6.18 4.34
N LEU A 19 3.78 -5.46 3.28
CA LEU A 19 4.06 -6.02 1.95
C LEU A 19 5.55 -6.33 1.73
N VAL A 20 6.45 -5.84 2.60
CA VAL A 20 7.89 -6.10 2.51
C VAL A 20 8.24 -7.60 2.39
N PRO A 21 7.60 -8.53 3.12
CA PRO A 21 7.88 -9.96 2.95
C PRO A 21 7.42 -10.55 1.61
N ARG A 22 6.51 -9.88 0.90
CA ARG A 22 5.94 -10.34 -0.39
C ARG A 22 6.67 -9.75 -1.59
N ILE A 23 6.83 -8.42 -1.62
CA ILE A 23 7.38 -7.69 -2.77
C ILE A 23 8.81 -7.17 -2.52
N GLY A 24 9.31 -7.27 -1.29
CA GLY A 24 10.60 -6.72 -0.88
C GLY A 24 10.53 -5.26 -0.46
N TYR A 25 11.52 -4.82 0.32
CA TYR A 25 11.58 -3.46 0.89
C TYR A 25 11.68 -2.38 -0.20
N ASP A 26 12.53 -2.60 -1.21
CA ASP A 26 12.76 -1.61 -2.25
C ASP A 26 11.51 -1.37 -3.11
N ARG A 27 10.78 -2.43 -3.47
CA ARG A 27 9.52 -2.33 -4.22
C ARG A 27 8.44 -1.68 -3.38
N ALA A 28 8.32 -2.08 -2.11
CA ALA A 28 7.45 -1.42 -1.15
C ALA A 28 7.71 0.10 -1.13
N ALA A 29 8.95 0.52 -0.86
CA ALA A 29 9.30 1.94 -0.82
C ALA A 29 9.00 2.67 -2.14
N ALA A 30 9.24 2.04 -3.28
CA ALA A 30 8.92 2.60 -4.60
C ALA A 30 7.41 2.82 -4.79
N VAL A 31 6.59 1.83 -4.44
CA VAL A 31 5.12 1.91 -4.47
C VAL A 31 4.62 3.03 -3.56
N ALA A 32 5.13 3.13 -2.33
CA ALA A 32 4.75 4.16 -1.38
C ALA A 32 5.01 5.57 -1.93
N LYS A 33 6.18 5.74 -2.55
CA LYS A 33 6.59 6.99 -3.18
C LYS A 33 5.71 7.30 -4.40
N ALA A 34 5.47 6.33 -5.27
CA ALA A 34 4.62 6.48 -6.44
C ALA A 34 3.17 6.84 -6.07
N ALA A 35 2.60 6.22 -5.04
CA ALA A 35 1.28 6.55 -4.52
C ALA A 35 1.23 8.00 -4.00
N TYR A 36 2.25 8.41 -3.24
CA TYR A 36 2.35 9.78 -2.73
C TYR A 36 2.48 10.83 -3.84
N GLU A 37 3.38 10.60 -4.80
CA GLU A 37 3.64 11.53 -5.91
C GLU A 37 2.46 11.63 -6.89
N SER A 38 1.76 10.52 -7.13
CA SER A 38 0.58 10.50 -8.01
C SER A 38 -0.72 10.90 -7.32
N GLY A 39 -0.71 11.05 -5.99
CA GLY A 39 -1.91 11.31 -5.19
C GLY A 39 -2.88 10.12 -5.09
N ARG A 40 -2.49 8.96 -5.62
CA ARG A 40 -3.25 7.70 -5.59
C ARG A 40 -3.04 6.97 -4.28
N THR A 41 -3.85 5.95 -4.02
CA THR A 41 -3.66 5.08 -2.85
C THR A 41 -2.57 4.05 -3.11
N VAL A 42 -1.93 3.56 -2.05
CA VAL A 42 -0.95 2.47 -2.15
C VAL A 42 -1.59 1.22 -2.78
N ARG A 43 -2.88 0.97 -2.47
CA ARG A 43 -3.63 -0.18 -2.99
C ARG A 43 -3.76 -0.11 -4.52
N GLU A 44 -4.11 1.05 -5.07
CA GLU A 44 -4.22 1.24 -6.54
C GLU A 44 -2.88 0.98 -7.23
N VAL A 45 -1.80 1.54 -6.70
CA VAL A 45 -0.46 1.35 -7.29
C VAL A 45 -0.02 -0.12 -7.22
N LEU A 46 -0.34 -0.84 -6.13
CA LEU A 46 -0.04 -2.26 -6.01
C LEU A 46 -0.84 -3.13 -6.98
N MET A 47 -2.12 -2.82 -7.17
CA MET A 47 -2.96 -3.53 -8.13
C MET A 47 -2.47 -3.30 -9.57
N GLU A 48 -1.94 -2.12 -9.87
CA GLU A 48 -1.46 -1.77 -11.21
C GLU A 48 -0.02 -2.25 -11.48
N GLU A 49 0.92 -2.02 -10.57
CA GLU A 49 2.34 -2.33 -10.78
C GLU A 49 2.75 -3.74 -10.34
N GLU A 50 2.17 -4.25 -9.26
CA GLU A 50 2.49 -5.58 -8.73
C GLU A 50 1.42 -6.62 -9.09
N GLY A 51 0.29 -6.19 -9.66
CA GLY A 51 -0.81 -7.09 -10.04
C GLY A 51 -1.47 -7.79 -8.86
N LEU A 52 -1.29 -7.26 -7.64
CA LEU A 52 -1.80 -7.86 -6.41
C LEU A 52 -3.31 -7.75 -6.36
N SER A 53 -3.98 -8.81 -5.91
CA SER A 53 -5.42 -8.76 -5.69
C SER A 53 -5.76 -7.96 -4.43
N PRO A 54 -6.99 -7.40 -4.33
CA PRO A 54 -7.45 -6.75 -3.10
C PRO A 54 -7.33 -7.65 -1.87
N GLU A 55 -7.57 -8.96 -2.03
CA GLU A 55 -7.44 -9.91 -0.92
C GLU A 55 -5.98 -10.08 -0.46
N GLU A 56 -5.01 -10.04 -1.36
CA GLU A 56 -3.59 -10.14 -0.99
C GLU A 56 -3.10 -8.91 -0.22
N ILE A 57 -3.57 -7.73 -0.63
CA ILE A 57 -3.26 -6.47 0.04
C ILE A 57 -3.94 -6.45 1.41
N GLU A 58 -5.18 -6.93 1.52
CA GLU A 58 -5.88 -7.04 2.80
C GLU A 58 -5.28 -8.10 3.72
N ALA A 59 -4.79 -9.21 3.16
CA ALA A 59 -4.05 -10.22 3.91
C ALA A 59 -2.73 -9.68 4.47
N ALA A 60 -2.06 -8.78 3.76
CA ALA A 60 -0.86 -8.10 4.24
C ALA A 60 -1.15 -7.05 5.35
N LEU A 61 -2.41 -6.61 5.47
CA LEU A 61 -2.87 -5.64 6.46
C LEU A 61 -3.41 -6.29 7.76
N LYS A 62 -3.74 -7.59 7.71
CA LYS A 62 -4.18 -8.34 8.88
C LYS A 62 -2.96 -8.71 9.74
N PHE A 63 -2.75 -7.94 10.81
CA PHE A 63 -1.90 -8.32 11.95
C PHE A 63 -2.68 -9.16 12.95
#